data_AF-A0A6L9MNZ5-F1
#
_entry.id   AF-A0A6L9MNZ5-F1
#
_cell.length_a   1.000
_cell.length_b   1.000
_cell.length_c   1.000
_cell.angle_alpha   90.00
_cell.angle_beta   90.00
_cell.angle_gamma   90.00
#
_symmetry.space_group_name_H-M   'P 1'
#
loop_
_entity.id
_entity.type
_entity.pdbx_description
1 polymer ?
#
loop_
_entity_poly.entity_id
_entity_poly.type
_entity_poly.pdbx_seq_one_letter_code
_entity_poly.pdbx_strand_id
1 'polypeptide(L)'
;MFAHLGSQTIDLDRRRKVKIKRLSRGDLPDWIACASDLSSLTVAEAKGCHDPGGPAKALTRAWAQAGRIDVTAQGRKVTVKRIAIATRWGMAVAGPANAHLSVKDPLDEGEPIEPHEKDALFIGMLRLHIANLIRPLGHAELAGALYRLTQQPFARRLQGDLDLARATLDAAPVGEVDKTAAMGGLVGGIVTRAGPVTDADVTPGDQESLARLNLRPVFVGVERELIRAAIDADPQAVRTRLTQSVRPDDFARPDRAGGWIVPLGEGRHIIGGA
;
A
#
# COMPACT_ATOMS: atom_id res chain seq x y z
N MET A 1 -4.44 3.42 -1.72
CA MET A 1 -3.58 2.22 -1.62
C MET A 1 -2.38 2.37 -2.55
N PHE A 2 -1.27 1.72 -2.23
CA PHE A 2 -0.06 1.80 -3.04
C PHE A 2 0.73 0.48 -3.00
N ALA A 3 1.41 0.14 -4.11
CA ALA A 3 2.38 -0.95 -4.15
C ALA A 3 3.75 -0.48 -4.65
N HIS A 4 4.81 -0.91 -3.98
CA HIS A 4 6.18 -0.84 -4.50
C HIS A 4 6.39 -1.95 -5.54
N LEU A 5 7.07 -1.61 -6.63
CA LEU A 5 7.37 -2.55 -7.70
C LEU A 5 8.76 -3.15 -7.51
N GLY A 6 8.81 -4.47 -7.38
CA GLY A 6 10.06 -5.23 -7.49
C GLY A 6 10.48 -5.43 -8.95
N SER A 7 11.65 -5.99 -9.19
CA SER A 7 12.27 -6.11 -10.52
C SER A 7 11.55 -7.05 -11.52
N GLN A 8 10.47 -7.71 -11.11
CA GLN A 8 9.76 -8.77 -11.84
C GLN A 8 8.35 -8.34 -12.26
N THR A 9 7.79 -9.03 -13.26
CA THR A 9 6.36 -8.95 -13.57
C THR A 9 5.53 -9.39 -12.37
N ILE A 10 4.50 -8.63 -12.04
CA ILE A 10 3.60 -8.94 -10.93
C ILE A 10 2.28 -9.44 -11.49
N ASP A 11 1.90 -10.67 -11.13
CA ASP A 11 0.66 -11.32 -11.54
C ASP A 11 -0.45 -10.98 -10.53
N LEU A 12 -1.06 -9.80 -10.65
CA LEU A 12 -2.12 -9.32 -9.76
C LEU A 12 -3.29 -10.31 -9.65
N ASP A 13 -3.69 -10.89 -10.79
CA ASP A 13 -4.60 -12.02 -10.85
C ASP A 13 -4.29 -12.88 -12.08
N ARG A 14 -3.84 -14.11 -11.85
CA ARG A 14 -3.50 -15.02 -12.95
C ARG A 14 -4.70 -15.61 -13.67
N ARG A 15 -5.81 -15.87 -12.98
CA ARG A 15 -7.04 -16.43 -13.59
C ARG A 15 -7.58 -15.47 -14.65
N ARG A 16 -7.54 -14.18 -14.36
CA ARG A 16 -7.97 -13.08 -15.23
C ARG A 16 -6.82 -12.48 -16.04
N LYS A 17 -5.61 -13.04 -15.92
CA LYS A 17 -4.37 -12.59 -16.59
C LYS A 17 -4.16 -11.07 -16.45
N VAL A 18 -4.42 -10.55 -15.26
CA VAL A 18 -4.18 -9.15 -14.91
C VAL A 18 -2.78 -9.03 -14.31
N LYS A 19 -1.94 -8.18 -14.91
CA LYS A 19 -0.51 -8.10 -14.59
C LYS A 19 0.01 -6.68 -14.66
N ILE A 20 1.04 -6.42 -13.86
CA ILE A 20 1.98 -5.31 -14.08
C ILE A 20 3.19 -5.90 -14.82
N LYS A 21 3.31 -5.54 -16.10
CA LYS A 21 4.36 -6.02 -16.98
C LYS A 21 5.48 -5.00 -17.05
N ARG A 22 6.70 -5.42 -16.76
CA ARG A 22 7.91 -4.63 -17.04
C ARG A 22 8.19 -4.64 -18.55
N LEU A 23 8.38 -3.46 -19.12
CA LEU A 23 8.67 -3.26 -20.55
C LEU A 23 10.17 -3.12 -20.83
N SER A 24 10.92 -2.53 -19.90
CA SER A 24 12.35 -2.25 -20.09
C SER A 24 13.15 -2.33 -18.79
N ARG A 25 14.48 -2.43 -18.93
CA ARG A 25 15.44 -2.46 -17.81
C ARG A 25 15.59 -1.08 -17.15
N GLY A 26 16.12 -1.08 -15.92
CA GLY A 26 16.28 0.11 -15.08
C GLY A 26 15.23 0.20 -13.96
N ASP A 27 15.32 1.27 -13.17
CA ASP A 27 14.43 1.54 -12.04
C ASP A 27 12.96 1.58 -12.48
N LEU A 28 12.07 1.04 -11.66
CA LEU A 28 10.64 1.06 -11.92
C LEU A 28 10.02 2.36 -11.39
N PRO A 29 8.78 2.69 -11.79
CA PRO A 29 8.07 3.80 -11.19
C PRO A 29 8.02 3.68 -9.67
N ASP A 30 8.16 4.79 -8.97
CA ASP A 30 8.09 4.86 -7.51
C ASP A 30 6.79 4.25 -6.97
N TRP A 31 5.67 4.52 -7.66
CA TRP A 31 4.34 4.15 -7.19
C TRP A 31 3.43 3.61 -8.29
N ILE A 32 2.65 2.60 -7.92
CA ILE A 32 1.33 2.36 -8.50
C ILE A 32 0.30 2.57 -7.39
N ALA A 33 -0.61 3.51 -7.62
CA ALA A 33 -1.62 3.92 -6.67
C ALA A 33 -3.02 3.70 -7.24
N CYS A 34 -3.96 3.41 -6.35
CA CYS A 34 -5.37 3.33 -6.67
C CYS A 34 -6.17 4.24 -5.75
N ALA A 35 -7.17 4.91 -6.31
CA ALA A 35 -8.17 5.65 -5.54
C ALA A 35 -8.87 4.72 -4.53
N SER A 36 -9.22 5.25 -3.36
CA SER A 36 -9.81 4.46 -2.28
C SER A 36 -11.15 3.83 -2.65
N ASP A 37 -11.87 4.42 -3.60
CA ASP A 37 -13.13 3.92 -4.16
C ASP A 37 -12.95 2.86 -5.26
N LEU A 38 -11.69 2.48 -5.55
CA LEU A 38 -11.35 1.53 -6.61
C LEU A 38 -11.83 2.00 -7.99
N SER A 39 -11.90 3.31 -8.24
CA SER A 39 -12.37 3.84 -9.52
C SER A 39 -11.24 3.99 -10.55
N SER A 40 -10.02 4.26 -10.09
CA SER A 40 -8.90 4.64 -10.96
C SER A 40 -7.57 4.08 -10.48
N LEU A 41 -6.68 3.85 -11.45
CA LEU A 41 -5.31 3.41 -11.24
C LEU A 41 -4.36 4.46 -11.82
N THR A 42 -3.34 4.78 -11.04
CA THR A 42 -2.33 5.76 -11.38
C THR A 42 -0.95 5.15 -11.24
N VAL A 43 -0.13 5.26 -12.29
CA VAL A 43 1.31 5.03 -12.21
C VAL A 43 2.00 6.36 -12.02
N ALA A 44 2.81 6.48 -10.99
CA ALA A 44 3.45 7.75 -10.63
C ALA A 44 4.95 7.61 -10.38
N GLU A 45 5.68 8.65 -10.75
CA GLU A 45 7.12 8.79 -10.53
C GLU A 45 7.43 10.23 -10.13
N ALA A 46 8.28 10.43 -9.12
CA ALA A 46 8.77 11.74 -8.74
C ALA A 46 10.30 11.84 -8.83
N LYS A 47 10.79 12.98 -9.34
CA LYS A 47 12.23 13.27 -9.36
C LYS A 47 12.53 14.62 -8.71
N GLY A 48 13.55 14.63 -7.87
CA GLY A 48 14.24 15.86 -7.46
C GLY A 48 14.98 16.48 -8.65
N CYS A 49 14.96 17.80 -8.73
CA CYS A 49 15.70 18.56 -9.73
C CYS A 49 16.62 19.58 -9.07
N HIS A 50 17.91 19.49 -9.41
CA HIS A 50 18.92 20.51 -9.12
C HIS A 50 19.48 21.14 -10.42
N ASP A 51 18.94 20.75 -11.58
CA ASP A 51 19.42 21.18 -12.90
C ASP A 51 19.21 22.70 -13.09
N PRO A 52 20.26 23.46 -13.50
CA PRO A 52 20.15 24.90 -13.75
C PRO A 52 19.08 25.26 -14.81
N GLY A 53 18.93 24.43 -15.84
CA GLY A 53 17.97 24.60 -16.94
C GLY A 53 16.51 24.31 -16.61
N GLY A 54 16.15 24.08 -15.34
CA GLY A 54 14.77 23.92 -14.87
C GLY A 54 14.27 22.47 -14.80
N PRO A 55 13.01 22.26 -14.36
CA PRO A 55 12.49 20.93 -14.02
C PRO A 55 12.18 20.05 -15.23
N ALA A 56 12.21 20.59 -16.46
CA ALA A 56 11.82 19.87 -17.68
C ALA A 56 12.61 18.57 -17.89
N LYS A 57 13.93 18.58 -17.68
CA LYS A 57 14.76 17.38 -17.83
C LYS A 57 14.41 16.31 -16.78
N ALA A 58 14.18 16.73 -15.53
CA ALA A 58 13.75 15.82 -14.47
C ALA A 58 12.35 15.25 -14.75
N LEU A 59 11.43 16.07 -15.26
CA LEU A 59 10.09 15.65 -15.63
C LEU A 59 10.10 14.65 -16.80
N THR A 60 10.94 14.85 -17.82
CA THR A 60 11.14 13.89 -18.91
C THR A 60 11.71 12.56 -18.41
N ARG A 61 12.68 12.59 -17.48
CA ARG A 61 13.21 11.37 -16.85
C ARG A 61 12.14 10.63 -16.05
N ALA A 62 11.38 11.36 -15.23
CA ALA A 62 10.27 10.82 -14.45
C ALA A 62 9.22 10.18 -15.37
N TRP A 63 8.87 10.85 -16.46
CA TRP A 63 7.93 10.34 -17.47
C TRP A 63 8.44 9.06 -18.14
N ALA A 64 9.71 9.03 -18.55
CA ALA A 64 10.31 7.85 -19.15
C ALA A 64 10.32 6.65 -18.18
N GLN A 65 10.56 6.90 -16.89
CA GLN A 65 10.54 5.86 -15.85
C GLN A 65 9.11 5.39 -15.55
N ALA A 66 8.14 6.31 -15.43
CA ALA A 66 6.72 6.00 -15.33
C ALA A 66 6.22 5.09 -16.48
N GLY A 67 6.79 5.22 -17.68
CA GLY A 67 6.49 4.41 -18.86
C GLY A 67 7.21 3.06 -18.96
N ARG A 68 7.99 2.63 -17.95
CA ARG A 68 8.72 1.34 -17.99
C ARG A 68 7.85 0.12 -17.68
N ILE A 69 6.58 0.35 -17.34
CA ILE A 69 5.62 -0.69 -17.05
C ILE A 69 4.35 -0.48 -17.85
N ASP A 70 3.67 -1.58 -18.14
CA ASP A 70 2.27 -1.59 -18.53
C ASP A 70 1.44 -2.34 -17.52
N VAL A 71 0.20 -1.90 -17.39
CA VAL A 71 -0.85 -2.68 -16.75
C VAL A 71 -1.60 -3.38 -17.86
N THR A 72 -1.75 -4.69 -17.72
CA THR A 72 -2.35 -5.53 -18.76
C THR A 72 -3.46 -6.40 -18.19
N ALA A 73 -4.51 -6.63 -18.98
CA ALA A 73 -5.58 -7.57 -18.70
C ALA A 73 -5.78 -8.46 -19.93
N GLN A 74 -5.78 -9.79 -19.75
CA GLN A 74 -5.83 -10.75 -20.87
C GLN A 74 -4.76 -10.51 -21.96
N GLY A 75 -3.61 -9.93 -21.59
CA GLY A 75 -2.52 -9.59 -22.51
C GLY A 75 -2.67 -8.26 -23.24
N ARG A 76 -3.78 -7.54 -23.03
CA ARG A 76 -4.08 -6.23 -23.61
C ARG A 76 -3.62 -5.13 -22.67
N LYS A 77 -2.96 -4.09 -23.16
CA LYS A 77 -2.61 -2.91 -22.35
C LYS A 77 -3.89 -2.14 -22.02
N VAL A 78 -4.13 -1.87 -20.74
CA VAL A 78 -5.32 -1.12 -20.31
C VAL A 78 -5.00 0.36 -20.10
N THR A 79 -6.01 1.21 -20.23
CA THR A 79 -5.88 2.65 -19.96
C THR A 79 -5.55 2.89 -18.48
N VAL A 80 -4.51 3.69 -18.23
CA VAL A 80 -4.09 4.09 -16.87
C VAL A 80 -3.78 5.59 -16.83
N LYS A 81 -4.03 6.24 -15.69
CA LYS A 81 -3.51 7.59 -15.45
C LYS A 81 -2.00 7.47 -15.21
N ARG A 82 -1.19 8.32 -15.84
CA ARG A 82 0.24 8.38 -15.53
C ARG A 82 0.61 9.77 -15.07
N ILE A 83 1.38 9.85 -14.01
CA ILE A 83 1.81 11.12 -13.43
C ILE A 83 3.32 11.11 -13.28
N ALA A 84 3.98 12.06 -13.92
CA ALA A 84 5.37 12.38 -13.65
C ALA A 84 5.43 13.71 -12.88
N ILE A 85 6.21 13.73 -11.81
CA ILE A 85 6.39 14.89 -10.94
C ILE A 85 7.86 15.27 -10.93
N ALA A 86 8.16 16.56 -11.05
CA ALA A 86 9.47 17.12 -10.81
C ALA A 86 9.38 18.19 -9.72
N THR A 87 10.12 17.98 -8.63
CA THR A 87 10.21 18.92 -7.51
C THR A 87 11.57 19.61 -7.49
N ARG A 88 11.57 20.92 -7.30
CA ARG A 88 12.78 21.70 -7.03
C ARG A 88 12.58 22.54 -5.77
N TRP A 89 13.57 22.50 -4.89
CA TRP A 89 13.62 23.37 -3.72
C TRP A 89 14.25 24.72 -4.08
N GLY A 90 13.78 25.79 -3.46
CA GLY A 90 14.42 27.10 -3.56
C GLY A 90 15.84 27.06 -2.99
N MET A 91 16.80 27.65 -3.70
CA MET A 91 18.20 27.69 -3.30
C MET A 91 18.58 29.11 -2.93
N ALA A 92 19.26 29.29 -1.79
CA ALA A 92 19.58 30.62 -1.27
C ALA A 92 20.69 31.37 -2.05
N VAL A 93 21.58 30.65 -2.75
CA VAL A 93 22.83 31.27 -3.27
C VAL A 93 23.11 30.97 -4.75
N ALA A 94 22.39 30.03 -5.37
CA ALA A 94 22.48 29.77 -6.82
C ALA A 94 21.28 28.94 -7.31
N GLY A 95 20.41 29.54 -8.12
CA GLY A 95 19.19 28.92 -8.66
C GLY A 95 17.95 29.80 -8.48
N PRO A 96 16.78 29.37 -8.97
CA PRO A 96 15.52 30.05 -8.70
C PRO A 96 15.24 30.05 -7.20
N ALA A 97 14.86 31.23 -6.71
CA ALA A 97 14.60 31.47 -5.29
C ALA A 97 13.37 30.70 -4.77
N ASN A 98 12.47 30.30 -5.66
CA ASN A 98 11.19 29.68 -5.32
C ASN A 98 11.21 28.17 -5.50
N ALA A 99 10.48 27.48 -4.64
CA ALA A 99 10.15 26.07 -4.87
C ALA A 99 9.24 25.94 -6.09
N HIS A 100 9.51 24.93 -6.91
CA HIS A 100 8.70 24.64 -8.09
C HIS A 100 8.26 23.19 -8.09
N LEU A 101 6.98 22.99 -8.39
CA LEU A 101 6.38 21.71 -8.70
C LEU A 101 5.96 21.72 -10.16
N SER A 102 6.47 20.78 -10.94
CA SER A 102 6.04 20.56 -12.33
C SER A 102 5.45 19.18 -12.45
N VAL A 103 4.29 19.08 -13.12
CA VAL A 103 3.53 17.85 -13.24
C VAL A 103 3.20 17.60 -14.71
N LYS A 104 3.33 16.34 -15.12
CA LYS A 104 2.83 15.83 -16.40
C LYS A 104 1.91 14.66 -16.10
N ASP A 105 0.62 14.81 -16.37
CA ASP A 105 -0.41 13.88 -15.92
C ASP A 105 -1.37 13.39 -17.04
N PRO A 106 -0.91 12.98 -18.23
CA PRO A 106 -1.84 12.51 -19.26
C PRO A 106 -2.49 11.18 -18.88
N LEU A 107 -3.61 10.87 -19.54
CA LEU A 107 -4.07 9.50 -19.66
C LEU A 107 -3.14 8.76 -20.63
N ASP A 108 -2.62 7.61 -20.21
CA ASP A 108 -1.92 6.71 -21.11
C ASP A 108 -2.94 5.74 -21.70
N GLU A 109 -3.30 6.00 -22.95
CA GLU A 109 -4.35 5.26 -23.64
C GLU A 109 -3.97 3.78 -23.83
N GLY A 110 -4.98 2.95 -23.63
CA GLY A 110 -4.99 1.52 -23.90
C GLY A 110 -6.43 1.10 -24.12
N GLU A 111 -6.69 -0.19 -23.95
CA GLU A 111 -8.05 -0.71 -24.05
C GLU A 111 -8.85 -0.42 -22.77
N PRO A 112 -10.19 -0.26 -22.89
CA PRO A 112 -11.06 -0.31 -21.73
C PRO A 112 -10.85 -1.61 -20.95
N ILE A 113 -10.87 -1.50 -19.62
CA ILE A 113 -10.79 -2.64 -18.72
C ILE A 113 -12.19 -3.08 -18.33
N GLU A 114 -12.45 -4.39 -18.44
CA GLU A 114 -13.75 -4.93 -18.04
C GLU A 114 -13.94 -4.83 -16.51
N PRO A 115 -15.18 -4.67 -16.00
CA PRO A 115 -15.42 -4.50 -14.57
C PRO A 115 -14.79 -5.59 -13.69
N HIS A 116 -14.85 -6.85 -14.14
CA HIS A 116 -14.25 -7.97 -13.40
C HIS A 116 -12.72 -7.99 -13.50
N GLU A 117 -12.11 -7.59 -14.62
CA GLU A 117 -10.66 -7.44 -14.72
C GLU A 117 -10.17 -6.32 -13.78
N LYS A 118 -10.96 -5.24 -13.71
CA LYS A 118 -10.73 -4.09 -12.82
C LYS A 118 -10.81 -4.50 -11.35
N ASP A 119 -11.81 -5.28 -10.95
CA ASP A 119 -11.90 -5.81 -9.58
C ASP A 119 -10.67 -6.63 -9.19
N ALA A 120 -10.22 -7.49 -10.11
CA ALA A 120 -9.07 -8.36 -9.89
C ALA A 120 -7.77 -7.58 -9.76
N LEU A 121 -7.61 -6.55 -10.60
CA LEU A 121 -6.51 -5.60 -10.53
C LEU A 121 -6.42 -4.97 -9.14
N PHE A 122 -7.53 -4.44 -8.63
CA PHE A 122 -7.54 -3.75 -7.35
C PHE A 122 -7.34 -4.67 -6.17
N ILE A 123 -7.92 -5.87 -6.19
CA ILE A 123 -7.68 -6.87 -5.16
C ILE A 123 -6.20 -7.27 -5.14
N GLY A 124 -5.60 -7.52 -6.31
CA GLY A 124 -4.17 -7.82 -6.40
C GLY A 124 -3.29 -6.68 -5.85
N MET A 125 -3.64 -5.43 -6.17
CA MET A 125 -2.96 -4.24 -5.66
C MET A 125 -3.12 -4.07 -4.15
N LEU A 126 -4.31 -4.34 -3.61
CA LEU A 126 -4.58 -4.30 -2.18
C LEU A 126 -3.76 -5.35 -1.43
N ARG A 127 -3.67 -6.59 -1.96
CA ARG A 127 -2.83 -7.65 -1.37
C ARG A 127 -1.36 -7.22 -1.29
N LEU A 128 -0.81 -6.63 -2.36
CA LEU A 128 0.55 -6.09 -2.36
C LEU A 128 0.72 -4.96 -1.35
N HIS A 129 -0.25 -4.04 -1.30
CA HIS A 129 -0.24 -2.92 -0.37
C HIS A 129 -0.19 -3.39 1.08
N ILE A 130 -1.10 -4.28 1.47
CA ILE A 130 -1.17 -4.87 2.80
C ILE A 130 0.14 -5.60 3.11
N ALA A 131 0.63 -6.46 2.20
CA ALA A 131 1.87 -7.22 2.41
C ALA A 131 3.08 -6.30 2.66
N ASN A 132 3.22 -5.23 1.88
CA ASN A 132 4.30 -4.26 2.05
C ASN A 132 4.20 -3.49 3.38
N LEU A 133 2.97 -3.24 3.86
CA LEU A 133 2.73 -2.54 5.12
C LEU A 133 3.01 -3.42 6.34
N ILE A 134 2.47 -4.64 6.39
CA ILE A 134 2.50 -5.49 7.59
C ILE A 134 3.83 -6.25 7.75
N ARG A 135 4.58 -6.48 6.66
CA ARG A 135 5.87 -7.18 6.71
C ARG A 135 6.88 -6.54 7.66
N PRO A 136 7.18 -5.23 7.58
CA PRO A 136 8.11 -4.58 8.52
C PRO A 136 7.55 -4.49 9.95
N LEU A 137 6.27 -4.80 10.15
CA LEU A 137 5.59 -4.77 11.45
C LEU A 137 5.56 -6.16 12.13
N GLY A 138 6.37 -7.11 11.67
CA GLY A 138 6.48 -8.46 12.26
C GLY A 138 5.66 -9.55 11.56
N HIS A 139 4.77 -9.19 10.62
CA HIS A 139 3.87 -10.15 9.96
C HIS A 139 4.46 -10.73 8.67
N ALA A 140 5.72 -11.19 8.74
CA ALA A 140 6.46 -11.64 7.56
C ALA A 140 5.82 -12.85 6.86
N GLU A 141 5.26 -13.79 7.62
CA GLU A 141 4.59 -14.97 7.06
C GLU A 141 3.32 -14.62 6.31
N LEU A 142 2.46 -13.77 6.92
CA LEU A 142 1.21 -13.33 6.30
C LEU A 142 1.50 -12.50 5.05
N ALA A 143 2.46 -11.58 5.12
CA ALA A 143 2.92 -10.84 3.94
C ALA A 143 3.44 -11.77 2.84
N GLY A 144 4.20 -12.81 3.21
CA GLY A 144 4.66 -13.86 2.29
C GLY A 144 3.50 -14.60 1.60
N ALA A 145 2.45 -14.95 2.35
CA ALA A 145 1.26 -15.58 1.80
C ALA A 145 0.51 -14.65 0.83
N LEU A 146 0.36 -13.37 1.18
CA LEU A 146 -0.25 -12.36 0.30
C LEU A 146 0.58 -12.14 -0.97
N TYR A 147 1.92 -12.09 -0.88
CA TYR A 147 2.77 -12.01 -2.07
C TYR A 147 2.59 -13.21 -2.99
N ARG A 148 2.51 -14.43 -2.45
CA ARG A 148 2.26 -15.64 -3.25
C ARG A 148 0.96 -15.52 -4.06
N LEU A 149 -0.11 -14.99 -3.48
CA LEU A 149 -1.38 -14.73 -4.18
C LEU A 149 -1.24 -13.74 -5.35
N THR A 150 -0.21 -12.87 -5.34
CA THR A 150 0.09 -11.87 -6.39
C THR A 150 1.24 -12.24 -7.32
N GLN A 151 1.89 -13.39 -7.09
CA GLN A 151 3.03 -13.88 -7.88
C GLN A 151 2.71 -15.17 -8.62
N GLN A 152 1.54 -15.77 -8.39
CA GLN A 152 1.21 -17.15 -8.71
C GLN A 152 1.73 -17.63 -10.06
N PRO A 153 2.74 -18.52 -10.09
CA PRO A 153 3.26 -19.03 -11.35
C PRO A 153 2.36 -20.11 -11.97
N PHE A 154 1.42 -20.72 -11.22
CA PHE A 154 0.55 -21.80 -11.72
C PHE A 154 -0.83 -21.85 -11.05
N ALA A 155 -1.90 -21.93 -11.84
CA ALA A 155 -3.30 -21.96 -11.34
C ALA A 155 -3.61 -23.14 -10.40
N ARG A 156 -2.90 -24.27 -10.55
CA ARG A 156 -3.10 -25.49 -9.74
C ARG A 156 -2.74 -25.32 -8.26
N ARG A 157 -1.98 -24.28 -7.88
CA ARG A 157 -1.55 -24.03 -6.49
C ARG A 157 -2.41 -23.00 -5.75
N LEU A 158 -3.31 -22.31 -6.45
CA LEU A 158 -4.04 -21.18 -5.89
C LEU A 158 -4.91 -21.56 -4.69
N GLN A 159 -5.55 -22.73 -4.68
CA GLN A 159 -6.33 -23.15 -3.52
C GLN A 159 -5.43 -23.32 -2.28
N GLY A 160 -4.27 -23.97 -2.44
CA GLY A 160 -3.30 -24.11 -1.35
C GLY A 160 -2.72 -22.77 -0.88
N ASP A 161 -2.46 -21.83 -1.80
CA ASP A 161 -2.01 -20.48 -1.42
C ASP A 161 -3.10 -19.70 -0.66
N LEU A 162 -4.37 -19.86 -1.03
CA LEU A 162 -5.51 -19.26 -0.33
C LEU A 162 -5.66 -19.86 1.07
N ASP A 163 -5.62 -21.18 1.20
CA ASP A 163 -5.77 -21.85 2.48
C ASP A 163 -4.60 -21.51 3.42
N LEU A 164 -3.38 -21.41 2.89
CA LEU A 164 -2.23 -20.91 3.62
C LEU A 164 -2.42 -19.46 4.07
N ALA A 165 -2.84 -18.56 3.18
CA ALA A 165 -3.07 -17.16 3.54
C ALA A 165 -4.16 -17.01 4.62
N ARG A 166 -5.23 -17.82 4.56
CA ARG A 166 -6.28 -17.86 5.59
C ARG A 166 -5.71 -18.35 6.91
N ALA A 167 -5.00 -19.46 6.92
CA ALA A 167 -4.40 -20.01 8.13
C ALA A 167 -3.41 -19.03 8.78
N THR A 168 -2.56 -18.38 7.99
CA THR A 168 -1.63 -17.38 8.52
C THR A 168 -2.34 -16.12 9.01
N LEU A 169 -3.44 -15.69 8.38
CA LEU A 169 -4.27 -14.60 8.90
C LEU A 169 -4.94 -15.00 10.22
N ASP A 170 -5.38 -16.25 10.34
CA ASP A 170 -6.05 -16.74 11.54
C ASP A 170 -5.12 -16.88 12.73
N ALA A 171 -3.85 -17.16 12.47
CA ALA A 171 -2.78 -17.17 13.47
C ALA A 171 -2.12 -15.81 13.71
N ALA A 172 -2.43 -14.77 12.91
CA ALA A 172 -1.79 -13.47 13.05
C ALA A 172 -2.26 -12.77 14.33
N PRO A 173 -1.35 -12.22 15.14
CA PRO A 173 -1.71 -11.43 16.31
C PRO A 173 -2.61 -10.25 15.92
N VAL A 174 -3.72 -10.10 16.63
CA VAL A 174 -4.71 -9.05 16.40
C VAL A 174 -4.66 -8.06 17.56
N GLY A 175 -4.37 -6.80 17.24
CA GLY A 175 -4.48 -5.70 18.17
C GLY A 175 -5.92 -5.19 18.23
N GLU A 176 -6.48 -5.15 19.43
CA GLU A 176 -7.71 -4.44 19.73
C GLU A 176 -7.36 -3.10 20.37
N VAL A 177 -8.05 -2.05 19.96
CA VAL A 177 -7.82 -0.73 20.52
C VAL A 177 -8.69 -0.57 21.76
N ASP A 178 -8.06 -0.31 22.91
CA ASP A 178 -8.77 -0.14 24.18
C ASP A 178 -9.87 0.92 24.03
N LYS A 179 -11.06 0.63 24.57
CA LYS A 179 -12.27 1.49 24.55
C LYS A 179 -12.90 1.77 23.18
N THR A 180 -12.48 1.10 22.10
CA THR A 180 -13.11 1.24 20.77
C THR A 180 -13.55 -0.10 20.19
N ALA A 181 -14.80 -0.48 20.47
CA ALA A 181 -15.42 -1.71 19.98
C ALA A 181 -15.70 -1.73 18.45
N ALA A 182 -15.38 -0.65 17.73
CA ALA A 182 -15.76 -0.48 16.32
C ALA A 182 -14.74 -1.04 15.31
N MET A 183 -13.47 -1.19 15.70
CA MET A 183 -12.43 -1.71 14.82
C MET A 183 -12.32 -3.22 15.04
N GLY A 184 -12.83 -4.01 14.09
CA GLY A 184 -12.91 -5.49 14.16
C GLY A 184 -11.56 -6.21 14.11
N GLY A 185 -10.63 -5.79 14.96
CA GLY A 185 -9.26 -6.28 15.05
C GLY A 185 -8.34 -5.71 13.98
N LEU A 186 -7.15 -5.27 14.40
CA LEU A 186 -6.11 -4.78 13.50
C LEU A 186 -4.92 -5.75 13.46
N VAL A 187 -4.50 -6.10 12.25
CA VAL A 187 -3.22 -6.80 12.02
C VAL A 187 -2.17 -5.75 11.69
N GLY A 188 -1.18 -5.61 12.57
CA GLY A 188 -0.24 -4.50 12.52
C GLY A 188 0.82 -4.57 13.60
N GLY A 189 1.46 -3.43 13.88
CA GLY A 189 2.50 -3.36 14.89
C GLY A 189 2.75 -1.95 15.39
N ILE A 190 3.54 -1.85 16.45
CA ILE A 190 3.90 -0.57 17.07
C ILE A 190 5.09 0.04 16.34
N VAL A 191 4.98 1.31 15.99
CA VAL A 191 6.04 2.11 15.38
C VAL A 191 6.36 3.26 16.32
N THR A 192 7.66 3.50 16.50
CA THR A 192 8.19 4.62 17.27
C THR A 192 9.09 5.49 16.41
N ARG A 193 9.58 6.61 16.96
CA ARG A 193 10.64 7.41 16.33
C ARG A 193 11.91 6.62 16.02
N ALA A 194 12.18 5.53 16.75
CA ALA A 194 13.34 4.67 16.54
C ALA A 194 13.11 3.56 15.50
N GLY A 195 11.88 3.43 14.98
CA GLY A 195 11.48 2.38 14.05
C GLY A 195 10.38 1.46 14.63
N PRO A 196 10.04 0.39 13.89
CA PRO A 196 9.04 -0.59 14.31
C PRO A 196 9.55 -1.41 15.49
N VAL A 197 8.67 -1.65 16.46
CA VAL A 197 8.86 -2.60 17.55
C VAL A 197 8.30 -3.93 17.06
N THR A 198 9.17 -4.93 16.93
CA THR A 198 8.81 -6.26 16.40
C THR A 198 8.70 -7.32 17.49
N ASP A 199 8.92 -6.93 18.75
CA ASP A 199 8.70 -7.81 19.89
C ASP A 199 7.21 -8.10 20.03
N ALA A 200 6.87 -9.38 20.22
CA ALA A 200 5.48 -9.82 20.28
C ALA A 200 4.79 -9.40 21.59
N ASP A 201 5.55 -9.21 22.67
CA ASP A 201 5.03 -9.08 24.03
C ASP A 201 4.99 -7.63 24.56
N VAL A 202 4.72 -6.64 23.69
CA VAL A 202 4.67 -5.24 24.12
C VAL A 202 3.43 -4.97 24.97
N THR A 203 3.62 -4.92 26.29
CA THR A 203 2.51 -4.71 27.23
C THR A 203 2.01 -3.26 27.19
N PRO A 204 0.79 -2.98 27.70
CA PRO A 204 0.32 -1.60 27.92
C PRO A 204 1.31 -0.75 28.74
N GLY A 205 2.00 -1.35 29.72
CA GLY A 205 3.02 -0.66 30.52
C GLY A 205 4.26 -0.27 29.71
N ASP A 206 4.64 -1.08 28.73
CA ASP A 206 5.72 -0.76 27.79
C ASP A 206 5.30 0.37 26.84
N GLN A 207 4.05 0.35 26.36
CA GLN A 207 3.50 1.42 25.53
C GLN A 207 3.51 2.78 26.27
N GLU A 208 3.17 2.79 27.57
CA GLU A 208 3.29 3.97 28.43
C GLU A 208 4.75 4.40 28.62
N SER A 209 5.65 3.44 28.81
CA SER A 209 7.08 3.72 28.96
C SER A 209 7.65 4.36 27.69
N LEU A 210 7.30 3.85 26.51
CA LEU A 210 7.68 4.43 25.22
C LEU A 210 7.15 5.87 25.06
N ALA A 211 5.92 6.13 25.49
CA ALA A 211 5.34 7.48 25.46
C ALA A 211 6.08 8.44 26.40
N ARG A 212 6.38 8.01 27.63
CA ARG A 212 7.16 8.79 28.63
C ARG A 212 8.58 9.09 28.17
N LEU A 213 9.19 8.18 27.42
CA LEU A 213 10.49 8.38 26.76
C LEU A 213 10.43 9.29 25.53
N ASN A 214 9.25 9.88 25.22
CA ASN A 214 9.01 10.74 24.06
C ASN A 214 9.36 10.04 22.73
N LEU A 215 9.22 8.71 22.67
CA LEU A 215 9.39 7.93 21.45
C LEU A 215 8.15 7.95 20.55
N ARG A 216 7.05 8.54 21.05
CA ARG A 216 5.76 8.73 20.36
C ARG A 216 5.28 7.44 19.71
N PRO A 217 4.97 6.40 20.51
CA PRO A 217 4.51 5.13 19.98
C PRO A 217 3.18 5.31 19.27
N VAL A 218 3.05 4.65 18.10
CA VAL A 218 1.84 4.65 17.29
C VAL A 218 1.65 3.22 16.79
N PHE A 219 0.47 2.66 16.96
CA PHE A 219 0.10 1.42 16.30
C PHE A 219 -0.34 1.72 14.87
N VAL A 220 0.21 0.95 13.92
CA VAL A 220 -0.19 0.99 12.51
C VAL A 220 -0.66 -0.40 12.14
N GLY A 221 -1.86 -0.54 11.56
CA GLY A 221 -2.39 -1.84 11.18
C GLY A 221 -3.53 -1.76 10.18
N VAL A 222 -3.96 -2.92 9.69
CA VAL A 222 -5.06 -3.07 8.72
C VAL A 222 -6.16 -3.91 9.36
N GLU A 223 -7.42 -3.59 9.08
CA GLU A 223 -8.54 -4.41 9.56
C GLU A 223 -8.39 -5.87 9.10
N ARG A 224 -8.45 -6.80 10.05
CA ARG A 224 -8.37 -8.25 9.77
C ARG A 224 -9.37 -8.68 8.70
N GLU A 225 -10.58 -8.15 8.77
CA GLU A 225 -11.66 -8.44 7.84
C GLU A 225 -11.41 -7.89 6.42
N LEU A 226 -10.69 -6.77 6.29
CA LEU A 226 -10.26 -6.29 4.97
C LEU A 226 -9.20 -7.23 4.37
N ILE A 227 -8.27 -7.73 5.19
CA ILE A 227 -7.29 -8.73 4.76
C ILE A 227 -8.00 -10.02 4.33
N ARG A 228 -8.98 -10.49 5.11
CA ARG A 228 -9.80 -11.66 4.77
C ARG A 228 -10.52 -11.47 3.43
N ALA A 229 -11.22 -10.36 3.25
CA ALA A 229 -11.91 -10.03 2.00
C ALA A 229 -10.95 -9.97 0.79
N ALA A 230 -9.74 -9.42 0.99
CA ALA A 230 -8.70 -9.42 -0.02
C ALA A 230 -8.19 -10.84 -0.35
N ILE A 231 -8.01 -11.71 0.65
CA ILE A 231 -7.63 -13.13 0.44
C ILE A 231 -8.73 -13.84 -0.35
N ASP A 232 -9.98 -13.72 0.07
CA ASP A 232 -11.13 -14.40 -0.56
C ASP A 232 -11.51 -13.83 -1.94
N ALA A 233 -10.87 -12.73 -2.35
CA ALA A 233 -11.09 -12.04 -3.60
C ALA A 233 -12.54 -11.54 -3.75
N ASP A 234 -13.13 -11.04 -2.68
CA ASP A 234 -14.48 -10.45 -2.66
C ASP A 234 -14.41 -8.93 -2.90
N PRO A 235 -14.74 -8.45 -4.12
CA PRO A 235 -14.64 -7.02 -4.43
C PRO A 235 -15.69 -6.18 -3.69
N GLN A 236 -16.85 -6.75 -3.37
CA GLN A 236 -17.92 -6.01 -2.70
C GLN A 236 -17.59 -5.83 -1.22
N ALA A 237 -17.14 -6.90 -0.54
CA ALA A 237 -16.68 -6.79 0.84
C ALA A 237 -15.51 -5.80 0.97
N VAL A 238 -14.54 -5.84 0.05
CA VAL A 238 -13.43 -4.86 0.01
C VAL A 238 -13.95 -3.43 -0.15
N ARG A 239 -14.84 -3.17 -1.13
CA ARG A 239 -15.41 -1.83 -1.35
C ARG A 239 -16.17 -1.33 -0.14
N THR A 240 -17.03 -2.16 0.43
CA THR A 240 -17.80 -1.81 1.62
C THR A 240 -16.87 -1.41 2.76
N ARG A 241 -15.80 -2.18 3.01
CA ARG A 241 -14.82 -1.86 4.05
C ARG A 241 -14.02 -0.57 3.77
N LEU A 242 -13.55 -0.37 2.54
CA LEU A 242 -12.80 0.83 2.17
C LEU A 242 -13.64 2.12 2.14
N THR A 243 -14.95 2.00 1.87
CA THR A 243 -15.88 3.14 1.79
C THR A 243 -16.69 3.36 3.07
N GLN A 244 -16.70 2.39 3.99
CA GLN A 244 -17.27 2.53 5.31
C GLN A 244 -16.57 3.70 6.02
N SER A 245 -17.29 4.81 6.09
CA SER A 245 -16.89 5.98 6.86
C SER A 245 -17.04 5.64 8.33
N VAL A 246 -16.00 5.05 8.92
CA VAL A 246 -15.89 5.06 10.37
C VAL A 246 -15.67 6.52 10.75
N ARG A 247 -16.55 7.08 11.60
CA ARG A 247 -16.30 8.40 12.18
C ARG A 247 -14.95 8.29 12.88
N PRO A 248 -13.91 8.98 12.39
CA PRO A 248 -12.67 9.03 13.15
C PRO A 248 -13.06 9.68 14.47
N ASP A 249 -12.86 8.98 15.58
CA ASP A 249 -12.63 9.74 16.79
C ASP A 249 -11.26 10.44 16.64
N ASP A 250 -11.00 11.47 17.44
CA ASP A 250 -9.78 12.27 17.29
C ASP A 250 -8.48 11.46 17.45
N PHE A 251 -8.61 10.22 17.93
CA PHE A 251 -7.55 9.34 18.35
C PHE A 251 -7.17 8.31 17.27
N ALA A 252 -8.11 7.52 16.76
CA ALA A 252 -7.84 6.53 15.72
C ALA A 252 -8.10 7.13 14.33
N ARG A 253 -7.05 7.19 13.50
CA ARG A 253 -7.12 7.83 12.19
C ARG A 253 -7.07 6.80 11.07
N PRO A 254 -8.10 6.72 10.20
CA PRO A 254 -8.02 5.89 9.01
C PRO A 254 -7.07 6.53 7.99
N ASP A 255 -6.20 5.72 7.39
CA ASP A 255 -5.30 6.16 6.31
C ASP A 255 -6.00 6.23 4.93
N ARG A 256 -7.28 5.82 4.87
CA ARG A 256 -8.14 5.74 3.68
C ARG A 256 -7.62 4.78 2.59
N ALA A 257 -6.70 3.89 2.95
CA ALA A 257 -6.23 2.76 2.16
C ALA A 257 -6.52 1.42 2.84
N GLY A 258 -7.32 1.43 3.91
CA GLY A 258 -7.68 0.25 4.71
C GLY A 258 -6.86 0.08 5.99
N GLY A 259 -5.88 0.96 6.20
CA GLY A 259 -5.06 1.03 7.39
C GLY A 259 -5.55 2.04 8.42
N TRP A 260 -5.04 1.86 9.62
CA TRP A 260 -5.37 2.63 10.82
C TRP A 260 -4.08 3.06 11.51
N ILE A 261 -4.10 4.29 12.02
CA ILE A 261 -3.01 4.90 12.77
C ILE A 261 -3.56 5.30 14.13
N VAL A 262 -3.04 4.68 15.19
CA VAL A 262 -3.55 4.81 16.56
C VAL A 262 -2.40 5.24 17.48
N PRO A 263 -2.35 6.50 17.96
CA PRO A 263 -1.35 6.93 18.93
C PRO A 263 -1.44 6.12 20.23
N LEU A 264 -0.32 5.80 20.88
CA LEU A 264 -0.32 5.01 22.13
C LEU A 264 0.25 5.81 23.31
N GLY A 265 -0.09 5.37 24.52
CA GLY A 265 0.26 6.02 25.79
C GLY A 265 -0.80 6.98 26.30
N GLU A 266 -0.60 7.53 27.51
CA GLU A 266 -1.56 8.42 28.19
C GLU A 266 -2.94 7.77 28.41
N GLY A 267 -2.96 6.48 28.77
CA GLY A 267 -4.17 5.70 29.01
C GLY A 267 -4.78 5.10 27.75
N ARG A 268 -4.03 5.08 26.63
CA ARG A 268 -4.43 4.54 25.33
C ARG A 268 -3.51 3.38 24.95
N HIS A 269 -4.09 2.22 24.72
CA HIS A 269 -3.33 1.00 24.52
C HIS A 269 -3.95 0.14 23.43
N ILE A 270 -3.09 -0.65 22.80
CA ILE A 270 -3.51 -1.86 22.10
C ILE A 270 -3.51 -3.00 23.12
N ILE A 271 -4.63 -3.70 23.18
CA ILE A 271 -4.85 -4.90 23.99
C ILE A 271 -4.97 -6.09 23.03
N GLY A 272 -4.31 -7.19 23.34
CA GLY A 272 -4.26 -8.34 22.42
C GLY A 272 -3.14 -8.20 21.39
N GLY A 273 -2.54 -9.34 21.07
CA GLY A 273 -1.26 -9.43 20.37
C GLY A 273 -0.38 -10.49 21.00
N ALA A 274 -0.82 -11.74 21.00
CA ALA A 274 -0.02 -12.93 21.26
C ALA A 274 -0.37 -13.96 20.19
#